data_AF-G9KEH8-F1
#
_entry.id   AF-G9KEH8-F1
#
_cell.length_a   1.000
_cell.length_b   1.000
_cell.length_c   1.000
_cell.angle_alpha   90.00
_cell.angle_beta   90.00
_cell.angle_gamma   90.00
#
_symmetry.space_group_name_H-M   'P 1'
#
loop_
_entity.id
_entity.type
_entity.pdbx_description
1 polymer ?
#
loop_
_entity_poly.entity_id
_entity_poly.type
_entity_poly.pdbx_seq_one_letter_code
_entity_poly.pdbx_strand_id
1 'polypeptide(L)'
;KCNDSRTIVKTLATIGTGFDCASKTEIQLVQSLGVPPERIIYANPCKQVSQIKYAANNGVQMMTFDSEVELMKVARAHPKAKLVLRIATDDSKAVCRLSVKFGATLKISRLLLERARELNIDIIGVSFHVGSGCTDPETFVQAISDARCVFDMGAEVGFNMYLLDIGGGFPGSEDVKLKFEEITSVINPALDKYFPADSGVSIIAEPGRYYVASAFTLAVNIIAKKLVLKEQTGSDDEEESNEQTFMY
;
A
#
# COMPACT_ATOMS: atom_id res chain seq x y z
N LYS A 1 4.70 -4.82 7.41
CA LYS A 1 5.76 -4.06 6.70
C LYS A 1 6.14 -2.73 7.36
N CYS A 2 5.20 -1.82 7.67
CA CYS A 2 5.53 -0.49 8.19
C CYS A 2 6.22 -0.51 9.56
N ASN A 3 5.72 -1.34 10.48
CA ASN A 3 6.36 -1.68 11.75
C ASN A 3 5.83 -3.07 12.13
N ASP A 4 6.71 -4.07 12.14
CA ASP A 4 6.38 -5.48 12.40
C ASP A 4 6.64 -5.90 13.86
N SER A 5 6.83 -4.93 14.75
CA SER A 5 6.91 -5.17 16.19
C SER A 5 5.69 -5.95 16.66
N ARG A 6 5.92 -7.12 17.25
CA ARG A 6 4.84 -8.04 17.69
C ARG A 6 3.80 -7.36 18.58
N THR A 7 4.22 -6.43 19.44
CA THR A 7 3.32 -5.64 20.30
C THR A 7 2.35 -4.79 19.49
N ILE A 8 2.83 -4.09 18.45
CA ILE A 8 1.98 -3.28 17.57
C ILE A 8 0.96 -4.16 16.86
N VAL A 9 1.41 -5.26 16.25
CA VAL A 9 0.52 -6.19 15.53
C VAL A 9 -0.52 -6.80 16.48
N LYS A 10 -0.13 -7.18 17.71
CA LYS A 10 -1.05 -7.70 18.72
C LYS A 10 -2.09 -6.66 19.14
N THR A 11 -1.67 -5.41 19.34
CA THR A 11 -2.60 -4.31 19.68
C THR A 11 -3.61 -4.09 18.55
N LEU A 12 -3.15 -3.98 17.30
CA LEU A 12 -4.02 -3.83 16.12
C LEU A 12 -4.97 -5.03 15.94
N ALA A 13 -4.49 -6.25 16.23
CA ALA A 13 -5.31 -7.45 16.16
C ALA A 13 -6.45 -7.41 17.18
N THR A 14 -6.17 -6.90 18.38
CA THR A 14 -7.11 -6.78 19.51
C THR A 14 -8.21 -5.77 19.22
N ILE A 15 -7.89 -4.65 18.57
CA ILE A 15 -8.88 -3.63 18.17
C ILE A 15 -9.66 -3.98 16.89
N GLY A 16 -9.36 -5.13 16.27
CA GLY A 16 -10.18 -5.68 15.19
C GLY A 16 -9.77 -5.30 13.76
N THR A 17 -8.59 -4.71 13.51
CA THR A 17 -8.18 -4.33 12.14
C THR A 17 -7.94 -5.55 11.24
N GLY A 18 -8.03 -5.36 9.93
CA GLY A 18 -7.40 -6.26 8.96
C GLY A 18 -5.86 -6.11 8.94
N PHE A 19 -5.19 -6.97 8.17
CA PHE A 19 -3.75 -6.95 7.97
C PHE A 19 -3.39 -7.15 6.50
N ASP A 20 -2.76 -6.14 5.91
CA ASP A 20 -2.00 -6.29 4.67
C ASP A 20 -0.64 -6.93 4.98
N CYS A 21 -0.44 -8.13 4.45
CA CYS A 21 0.81 -8.87 4.49
C CYS A 21 1.46 -8.88 3.11
N ALA A 22 2.78 -8.75 3.04
CA ALA A 22 3.56 -8.78 1.81
C ALA A 22 4.48 -10.02 1.69
N SER A 23 4.52 -10.88 2.70
CA SER A 23 5.39 -12.06 2.76
C SER A 23 4.83 -13.20 3.62
N LYS A 24 5.37 -14.40 3.42
CA LYS A 24 5.14 -15.56 4.30
C LYS A 24 5.36 -15.23 5.79
N THR A 25 6.44 -14.52 6.12
CA THR A 25 6.80 -14.19 7.52
C THR A 25 5.75 -13.31 8.18
N GLU A 26 5.18 -12.35 7.45
CA GLU A 26 4.12 -11.49 7.98
C GLU A 26 2.81 -12.25 8.16
N ILE A 27 2.43 -13.11 7.20
CA ILE A 27 1.26 -14.00 7.36
C ILE A 27 1.44 -14.88 8.61
N GLN A 28 2.64 -15.45 8.80
CA GLN A 28 2.96 -16.24 10.00
C GLN A 28 2.83 -15.44 11.28
N LEU A 29 3.36 -14.22 11.31
CA LEU A 29 3.28 -13.35 12.48
C LEU A 29 1.81 -13.06 12.84
N VAL A 30 1.01 -12.64 11.87
CA VAL A 30 -0.41 -12.30 12.06
C VAL A 30 -1.22 -13.51 12.50
N GLN A 31 -1.05 -14.66 11.84
CA GLN A 31 -1.74 -15.91 12.24
C GLN A 31 -1.29 -16.43 13.61
N SER A 32 -0.01 -16.25 13.98
CA SER A 32 0.49 -16.64 15.31
C SER A 32 -0.14 -15.85 16.47
N LEU A 33 -0.82 -14.75 16.17
CA LEU A 33 -1.57 -13.93 17.12
C LEU A 33 -3.07 -14.27 17.11
N GLY A 34 -3.48 -15.34 16.41
CA GLY A 34 -4.87 -15.82 16.36
C GLY A 34 -5.77 -15.02 15.41
N VAL A 35 -5.20 -14.19 14.53
CA VAL A 35 -5.97 -13.46 13.52
C VAL A 35 -6.42 -14.43 12.42
N PRO A 36 -7.72 -14.45 12.08
CA PRO A 36 -8.23 -15.41 11.12
C PRO A 36 -7.94 -14.96 9.67
N PRO A 37 -7.84 -15.89 8.70
CA PRO A 37 -7.39 -15.58 7.33
C PRO A 37 -8.24 -14.56 6.57
N GLU A 38 -9.54 -14.44 6.87
CA GLU A 38 -10.44 -13.47 6.26
C GLU A 38 -10.09 -12.01 6.59
N ARG A 39 -9.31 -11.78 7.65
CA ARG A 39 -8.75 -10.46 8.01
C ARG A 39 -7.39 -10.21 7.37
N ILE A 40 -6.91 -11.09 6.49
CA ILE A 40 -5.61 -10.98 5.83
C ILE A 40 -5.81 -10.77 4.33
N ILE A 41 -5.22 -9.70 3.81
CA ILE A 41 -4.99 -9.53 2.37
C ILE A 41 -3.50 -9.71 2.09
N TYR A 42 -3.15 -10.58 1.14
CA TYR A 42 -1.77 -10.74 0.69
C TYR A 42 -1.50 -9.75 -0.45
N ALA A 43 -1.23 -8.49 -0.10
CA ALA A 43 -1.19 -7.39 -1.07
C ALA A 43 0.18 -7.12 -1.70
N ASN A 44 1.01 -8.15 -1.83
CA ASN A 44 2.18 -8.11 -2.71
C ASN A 44 1.76 -8.54 -4.13
N PRO A 45 1.83 -7.68 -5.16
CA PRO A 45 1.41 -8.07 -6.51
C PRO A 45 2.37 -9.06 -7.18
N CYS A 46 3.63 -9.18 -6.73
CA CYS A 46 4.66 -10.03 -7.33
C CYS A 46 5.18 -11.08 -6.33
N LYS A 47 4.50 -12.23 -6.21
CA LYS A 47 4.76 -13.20 -5.13
C LYS A 47 5.60 -14.38 -5.58
N GLN A 48 6.52 -14.89 -4.78
CA GLN A 48 7.17 -16.17 -5.10
C GLN A 48 6.14 -17.31 -5.06
N VAL A 49 6.22 -18.27 -6.00
CA VAL A 49 5.27 -19.41 -6.09
C VAL A 49 5.18 -20.19 -4.78
N SER A 50 6.30 -20.38 -4.07
CA SER A 50 6.32 -21.03 -2.76
C SER A 50 5.52 -20.27 -1.71
N GLN A 51 5.49 -18.94 -1.78
CA GLN A 51 4.71 -18.10 -0.87
C GLN A 51 3.22 -18.06 -1.24
N ILE A 52 2.87 -18.14 -2.53
CA ILE A 52 1.49 -18.35 -2.98
C ILE A 52 0.95 -19.68 -2.44
N LYS A 53 1.73 -20.77 -2.57
CA LYS A 53 1.38 -22.07 -2.00
C LYS A 53 1.21 -22.01 -0.48
N TYR A 54 2.08 -21.26 0.20
CA TYR A 54 1.97 -21.06 1.64
C TYR A 54 0.65 -20.38 2.01
N ALA A 55 0.27 -19.29 1.32
CA ALA A 55 -1.00 -18.61 1.53
C ALA A 55 -2.19 -19.55 1.32
N ALA A 56 -2.18 -20.33 0.23
CA ALA A 56 -3.21 -21.34 -0.06
C ALA A 56 -3.33 -22.39 1.05
N ASN A 57 -2.21 -22.96 1.49
CA ASN A 57 -2.17 -23.99 2.53
C ASN A 57 -2.61 -23.49 3.91
N ASN A 58 -2.58 -22.18 4.15
CA ASN A 58 -2.97 -21.55 5.42
C ASN A 58 -4.27 -20.75 5.31
N GLY A 59 -5.06 -20.98 4.25
CA GLY A 59 -6.41 -20.41 4.09
C GLY A 59 -6.46 -18.92 3.75
N VAL A 60 -5.35 -18.28 3.39
CA VAL A 60 -5.35 -16.88 2.96
C VAL A 60 -5.82 -16.81 1.51
N GLN A 61 -7.04 -16.30 1.31
CA GLN A 61 -7.72 -16.32 0.01
C GLN A 61 -7.48 -15.05 -0.81
N MET A 62 -7.48 -13.88 -0.16
CA MET A 62 -7.39 -12.58 -0.84
C MET A 62 -5.94 -12.25 -1.19
N MET A 63 -5.65 -12.02 -2.48
CA MET A 63 -4.32 -11.65 -2.95
C MET A 63 -4.39 -10.60 -4.06
N THR A 64 -3.43 -9.68 -4.11
CA THR A 64 -3.34 -8.72 -5.21
C THR A 64 -2.55 -9.27 -6.40
N PHE A 65 -2.77 -8.71 -7.59
CA PHE A 65 -1.97 -8.97 -8.78
C PHE A 65 -2.05 -7.78 -9.75
N ASP A 66 -1.09 -7.65 -10.67
CA ASP A 66 -1.08 -6.60 -11.70
C ASP A 66 -0.49 -7.06 -13.05
N SER A 67 -0.26 -8.37 -13.21
CA SER A 67 0.36 -8.93 -14.43
C SER A 67 -0.16 -10.32 -14.78
N GLU A 68 -0.07 -10.67 -16.06
CA GLU A 68 -0.49 -11.98 -16.56
C GLU A 68 0.36 -13.12 -15.98
N VAL A 69 1.67 -12.89 -15.81
CA VAL A 69 2.56 -13.88 -15.20
C VAL A 69 2.11 -14.23 -13.78
N GLU A 70 1.59 -13.25 -13.04
CA GLU A 70 1.02 -13.49 -11.71
C GLU A 70 -0.25 -14.34 -11.77
N LEU A 71 -1.16 -14.07 -12.73
CA LEU A 71 -2.34 -14.92 -12.98
C LEU A 71 -1.93 -16.38 -13.23
N MET A 72 -0.92 -16.62 -14.08
CA MET A 72 -0.44 -17.97 -14.38
C MET A 72 0.11 -18.68 -13.14
N LYS A 73 0.78 -17.94 -12.25
CA LYS A 73 1.28 -18.49 -10.98
C LYS A 73 0.15 -18.84 -10.03
N VAL A 74 -0.87 -17.99 -9.94
CA VAL A 74 -2.07 -18.22 -9.13
C VAL A 74 -2.86 -19.41 -9.67
N ALA A 75 -3.11 -19.49 -10.98
CA ALA A 75 -3.80 -20.61 -11.63
C ALA A 75 -3.20 -21.96 -11.20
N ARG A 76 -1.87 -22.04 -11.11
CA ARG A 76 -1.15 -23.27 -10.75
C ARG A 76 -1.08 -23.53 -9.24
N ALA A 77 -0.91 -22.49 -8.43
CA ALA A 77 -0.53 -22.63 -7.02
C ALA A 77 -1.66 -22.35 -6.02
N HIS A 78 -2.65 -21.55 -6.42
CA HIS A 78 -3.82 -21.18 -5.61
C HIS A 78 -5.04 -20.87 -6.51
N PRO A 79 -5.56 -21.86 -7.25
CA PRO A 79 -6.61 -21.63 -8.26
C PRO A 79 -7.94 -21.11 -7.70
N LYS A 80 -8.16 -21.23 -6.38
CA LYS A 80 -9.37 -20.75 -5.70
C LYS A 80 -9.16 -19.41 -4.99
N ALA A 81 -8.03 -18.74 -5.24
CA ALA A 81 -7.77 -17.41 -4.71
C ALA A 81 -8.85 -16.42 -5.14
N LYS A 82 -9.10 -15.43 -4.29
CA LYS A 82 -9.92 -14.27 -4.61
C LYS A 82 -8.99 -13.13 -4.95
N LEU A 83 -8.86 -12.84 -6.25
CA LEU A 83 -7.88 -11.87 -6.71
C LEU A 83 -8.43 -10.45 -6.70
N VAL A 84 -7.55 -9.52 -6.35
CA VAL A 84 -7.80 -8.07 -6.36
C VAL A 84 -6.81 -7.45 -7.36
N LEU A 85 -7.34 -6.86 -8.43
CA LEU A 85 -6.50 -6.28 -9.48
C LEU A 85 -5.94 -4.94 -9.02
N ARG A 86 -4.62 -4.81 -8.93
CA ARG A 86 -3.97 -3.55 -8.58
C ARG A 86 -3.81 -2.67 -9.82
N ILE A 87 -4.37 -1.47 -9.81
CA ILE A 87 -4.24 -0.49 -10.89
C ILE A 87 -3.15 0.54 -10.60
N ALA A 88 -2.61 1.12 -11.66
CA ALA A 88 -1.66 2.22 -11.59
C ALA A 88 -2.36 3.51 -11.14
N THR A 89 -1.64 4.39 -10.44
CA THR A 89 -2.09 5.73 -10.07
C THR A 89 -1.08 6.77 -10.53
N ASP A 90 -1.50 8.01 -10.73
CA ASP A 90 -0.54 9.13 -10.89
C ASP A 90 0.13 9.43 -9.54
N ASP A 91 1.31 8.87 -9.32
CA ASP A 91 2.11 9.10 -8.11
C ASP A 91 3.22 10.13 -8.31
N SER A 92 3.14 10.95 -9.38
CA SER A 92 4.15 11.96 -9.70
C SER A 92 4.45 12.91 -8.55
N LYS A 93 3.45 13.18 -7.71
CA LYS A 93 3.50 14.07 -6.54
C LYS A 93 3.66 13.34 -5.20
N ALA A 94 3.92 12.03 -5.19
CA ALA A 94 4.20 11.28 -3.98
C ALA A 94 5.70 11.28 -3.65
N VAL A 95 6.05 11.35 -2.36
CA VAL A 95 7.44 11.22 -1.88
C VAL A 95 8.01 9.85 -2.21
N CYS A 96 7.22 8.80 -2.03
CA CYS A 96 7.58 7.42 -2.40
C CYS A 96 6.70 6.95 -3.56
N ARG A 97 7.29 6.92 -4.76
CA ARG A 97 6.64 6.45 -6.00
C ARG A 97 6.61 4.92 -6.05
N LEU A 98 5.42 4.36 -6.23
CA LEU A 98 5.17 2.92 -6.32
C LEU A 98 4.62 2.51 -7.70
N SER A 99 3.97 3.41 -8.44
CA SER A 99 3.31 3.16 -9.72
C SER A 99 4.27 2.80 -10.85
N VAL A 100 5.51 3.30 -10.79
CA VAL A 100 6.56 2.92 -11.76
C VAL A 100 6.90 1.42 -11.67
N LYS A 101 6.67 0.82 -10.50
CA LYS A 101 6.98 -0.59 -10.23
C LYS A 101 5.75 -1.50 -10.24
N PHE A 102 4.58 -0.98 -9.90
CA PHE A 102 3.37 -1.77 -9.64
C PHE A 102 2.11 -1.07 -10.15
N GLY A 103 1.13 -1.87 -10.58
CA GLY A 103 -0.18 -1.40 -11.02
C GLY A 103 -0.36 -1.49 -12.53
N ALA A 104 -1.50 -2.05 -12.94
CA ALA A 104 -1.90 -2.14 -14.33
C ALA A 104 -2.54 -0.83 -14.82
N THR A 105 -2.22 -0.40 -16.04
CA THR A 105 -2.98 0.66 -16.71
C THR A 105 -4.37 0.14 -17.09
N LEU A 106 -5.35 1.03 -17.30
CA LEU A 106 -6.71 0.64 -17.71
C LEU A 106 -6.74 -0.32 -18.92
N LYS A 107 -5.86 -0.09 -19.91
CA LYS A 107 -5.72 -0.97 -21.08
C LYS A 107 -5.26 -2.37 -20.69
N ILE A 108 -4.25 -2.47 -19.83
CA ILE A 108 -3.74 -3.76 -19.35
C ILE A 108 -4.76 -4.43 -18.43
N SER A 109 -5.47 -3.67 -17.60
CA SER A 109 -6.53 -4.19 -16.73
C SER A 109 -7.59 -4.94 -17.51
N ARG A 110 -8.04 -4.41 -18.66
CA ARG A 110 -8.99 -5.13 -19.53
C ARG A 110 -8.46 -6.50 -19.97
N LEU A 111 -7.21 -6.54 -20.45
CA LEU A 111 -6.58 -7.79 -20.91
C LEU A 111 -6.42 -8.80 -19.75
N LEU A 112 -6.11 -8.31 -18.55
CA LEU A 112 -5.99 -9.15 -17.36
C LEU A 112 -7.33 -9.75 -16.92
N LEU A 113 -8.42 -8.98 -17.02
CA LEU A 113 -9.77 -9.47 -16.73
C LEU A 113 -10.18 -10.59 -17.70
N GLU A 114 -9.99 -10.37 -19.01
CA GLU A 114 -10.26 -11.38 -20.04
C GLU A 114 -9.43 -12.64 -19.80
N ARG A 115 -8.12 -12.47 -19.53
CA ARG A 115 -7.22 -13.58 -19.26
C ARG A 115 -7.58 -14.37 -18.00
N ALA A 116 -8.02 -13.69 -16.94
CA ALA A 116 -8.46 -14.36 -15.72
C ALA A 116 -9.72 -15.20 -15.95
N ARG A 117 -10.66 -14.75 -16.80
CA ARG A 117 -11.83 -15.57 -17.19
C ARG A 117 -11.42 -16.81 -17.95
N GLU A 118 -10.51 -16.69 -18.92
CA GLU A 118 -9.98 -17.85 -19.65
C GLU A 118 -9.34 -18.90 -18.71
N LEU A 119 -8.68 -18.43 -17.66
CA LEU A 119 -8.03 -19.27 -16.65
C LEU A 119 -8.98 -19.75 -15.53
N ASN A 120 -10.27 -19.38 -15.57
CA ASN A 120 -11.26 -19.64 -14.51
C ASN A 120 -10.82 -19.15 -13.12
N ILE A 121 -10.14 -18.01 -13.05
CA ILE A 121 -9.74 -17.35 -11.81
C ILE A 121 -10.78 -16.31 -11.44
N ASP A 122 -11.10 -16.22 -10.14
CA ASP A 122 -12.07 -15.27 -9.62
C ASP A 122 -11.41 -13.93 -9.25
N ILE A 123 -11.81 -12.85 -9.94
CA ILE A 123 -11.42 -11.48 -9.61
C ILE A 123 -12.60 -10.82 -8.88
N ILE A 124 -12.37 -10.43 -7.63
CA ILE A 124 -13.41 -9.92 -6.74
C ILE A 124 -13.37 -8.41 -6.56
N GLY A 125 -12.35 -7.73 -7.09
CA GLY A 125 -12.15 -6.33 -6.77
C GLY A 125 -10.94 -5.67 -7.41
N VAL A 126 -10.76 -4.40 -7.06
CA VAL A 126 -9.67 -3.54 -7.52
C VAL A 126 -8.97 -2.92 -6.31
N SER A 127 -7.65 -2.82 -6.38
CA SER A 127 -6.84 -2.06 -5.43
C SER A 127 -6.01 -0.98 -6.11
N PHE A 128 -5.62 0.04 -5.38
CA PHE A 128 -4.62 1.01 -5.82
C PHE A 128 -3.80 1.51 -4.63
N HIS A 129 -2.71 2.24 -4.90
CA HIS A 129 -1.95 2.88 -3.83
C HIS A 129 -1.27 4.14 -4.36
N VAL A 130 -1.72 5.31 -3.89
CA VAL A 130 -1.29 6.64 -4.35
C VAL A 130 0.14 7.05 -3.92
N GLY A 131 0.94 6.10 -3.43
CA GLY A 131 2.25 6.37 -2.82
C GLY A 131 2.21 6.92 -1.39
N SER A 132 3.37 6.94 -0.73
CA SER A 132 3.53 7.58 0.59
C SER A 132 3.94 9.03 0.42
N GLY A 133 3.36 9.92 1.24
CA GLY A 133 3.58 11.36 1.14
C GLY A 133 2.97 11.98 -0.12
N CYS A 134 1.80 11.49 -0.54
CA CYS A 134 1.02 12.16 -1.58
C CYS A 134 0.71 13.60 -1.14
N THR A 135 1.01 14.59 -1.97
CA THR A 135 0.75 16.00 -1.68
C THR A 135 -0.48 16.56 -2.40
N ASP A 136 -1.17 15.72 -3.17
CA ASP A 136 -2.33 16.10 -3.98
C ASP A 136 -3.48 15.11 -3.75
N PRO A 137 -4.50 15.48 -2.96
CA PRO A 137 -5.56 14.55 -2.59
C PRO A 137 -6.45 14.17 -3.80
N GLU A 138 -6.45 14.94 -4.89
CA GLU A 138 -7.18 14.61 -6.13
C GLU A 138 -6.67 13.32 -6.79
N THR A 139 -5.43 12.90 -6.50
CA THR A 139 -4.92 11.59 -6.95
C THR A 139 -5.79 10.43 -6.46
N PHE A 140 -6.37 10.52 -5.26
CA PHE A 140 -7.33 9.52 -4.77
C PHE A 140 -8.63 9.54 -5.59
N VAL A 141 -9.15 10.73 -5.91
CA VAL A 141 -10.39 10.88 -6.69
C VAL A 141 -10.24 10.24 -8.07
N GLN A 142 -9.11 10.51 -8.75
CA GLN A 142 -8.80 9.88 -10.02
C GLN A 142 -8.68 8.35 -9.90
N ALA A 143 -7.97 7.85 -8.88
CA ALA A 143 -7.81 6.42 -8.67
C ALA A 143 -9.14 5.70 -8.37
N ILE A 144 -10.04 6.33 -7.62
CA ILE A 144 -11.39 5.82 -7.37
C ILE A 144 -12.20 5.79 -8.67
N SER A 145 -12.13 6.84 -9.48
CA SER A 145 -12.77 6.88 -10.80
C SER A 145 -12.25 5.79 -11.75
N ASP A 146 -10.93 5.58 -11.78
CA ASP A 146 -10.29 4.54 -12.59
C ASP A 146 -10.67 3.13 -12.10
N ALA A 147 -10.76 2.94 -10.78
CA ALA A 147 -11.24 1.70 -10.19
C ALA A 147 -12.67 1.40 -10.62
N ARG A 148 -13.58 2.40 -10.63
CA ARG A 148 -14.95 2.23 -11.13
C ARG A 148 -14.96 1.77 -12.59
N CYS A 149 -14.12 2.37 -13.43
CA CYS A 149 -13.98 1.96 -14.83
C CYS A 149 -13.56 0.49 -14.97
N VAL A 150 -12.64 0.02 -14.11
CA VAL A 150 -12.23 -1.40 -14.09
C VAL A 150 -13.31 -2.32 -13.53
N PHE A 151 -14.10 -1.88 -12.55
CA PHE A 151 -15.28 -2.63 -12.10
C PHE A 151 -16.30 -2.81 -13.24
N ASP A 152 -16.53 -1.77 -14.05
CA ASP A 152 -17.41 -1.84 -15.22
C ASP A 152 -16.87 -2.82 -16.27
N MET A 153 -15.58 -2.75 -16.59
CA MET A 153 -14.92 -3.73 -17.45
C MET A 153 -15.04 -5.15 -16.88
N GLY A 154 -14.94 -5.33 -15.57
CA GLY A 154 -15.12 -6.61 -14.89
C GLY A 154 -16.51 -7.19 -15.12
N ALA A 155 -17.54 -6.37 -14.97
CA ALA A 155 -18.93 -6.76 -15.18
C ALA A 155 -19.19 -7.21 -16.63
N GLU A 156 -18.65 -6.48 -17.62
CA GLU A 156 -18.76 -6.86 -19.05
C GLU A 156 -18.15 -8.24 -19.36
N VAL A 157 -17.06 -8.59 -18.68
CA VAL A 157 -16.35 -9.87 -18.85
C VAL A 157 -16.96 -10.98 -17.95
N GLY A 158 -17.93 -10.63 -17.09
CA GLY A 158 -18.72 -11.55 -16.28
C GLY A 158 -18.22 -11.76 -14.85
N PHE A 159 -17.45 -10.82 -14.29
CA PHE A 159 -17.11 -10.79 -12.86
C PHE A 159 -18.13 -10.00 -12.06
N ASN A 160 -18.45 -10.49 -10.86
CA ASN A 160 -19.21 -9.75 -9.86
C ASN A 160 -18.26 -9.21 -8.80
N MET A 161 -17.63 -8.07 -9.07
CA MET A 161 -16.68 -7.45 -8.14
C MET A 161 -17.42 -6.74 -7.01
N TYR A 162 -16.89 -6.88 -5.79
CA TYR A 162 -17.48 -6.31 -4.57
C TYR A 162 -16.43 -5.75 -3.61
N LEU A 163 -15.13 -5.80 -3.93
CA LEU A 163 -14.08 -5.31 -3.04
C LEU A 163 -13.32 -4.13 -3.67
N LEU A 164 -13.37 -2.96 -3.06
CA LEU A 164 -12.52 -1.84 -3.38
C LEU A 164 -11.48 -1.66 -2.28
N ASP A 165 -10.21 -1.61 -2.66
CA ASP A 165 -9.10 -1.33 -1.74
C ASP A 165 -8.41 -0.02 -2.13
N ILE A 166 -8.55 1.00 -1.29
CA ILE A 166 -7.99 2.34 -1.55
C ILE A 166 -6.52 2.47 -1.14
N GLY A 167 -5.91 1.38 -0.65
CA GLY A 167 -4.51 1.31 -0.30
C GLY A 167 -4.13 2.19 0.89
N GLY A 168 -2.85 2.57 0.92
CA GLY A 168 -2.28 3.43 1.94
C GLY A 168 -1.94 4.82 1.39
N GLY A 169 -1.07 5.54 2.10
CA GLY A 169 -0.70 6.90 1.68
C GLY A 169 -1.16 8.00 2.63
N PHE A 170 -1.80 7.65 3.74
CA PHE A 170 -2.22 8.60 4.77
C PHE A 170 -1.06 9.05 5.67
N PRO A 171 -0.95 10.34 6.04
CA PRO A 171 0.07 10.82 6.97
C PRO A 171 -0.12 10.21 8.36
N GLY A 172 0.96 10.11 9.15
CA GLY A 172 0.91 9.55 10.51
C GLY A 172 1.32 10.54 11.60
N SER A 173 1.43 11.82 11.26
CA SER A 173 1.69 12.92 12.18
C SER A 173 1.06 14.20 11.65
N GLU A 174 0.87 15.16 12.55
CA GLU A 174 0.47 16.53 12.21
C GLU A 174 1.62 17.37 11.63
N ASP A 175 2.84 16.85 11.54
CA ASP A 175 3.98 17.58 10.98
C ASP A 175 4.11 17.33 9.47
N VAL A 176 3.03 17.60 8.74
CA VAL A 176 2.93 17.46 7.28
C VAL A 176 2.10 18.59 6.68
N LYS A 177 2.33 18.90 5.40
CA LYS A 177 1.56 19.93 4.69
C LYS A 177 0.11 19.53 4.44
N LEU A 178 -0.14 18.28 4.07
CA LEU A 178 -1.48 17.75 3.76
C LEU A 178 -1.91 16.79 4.89
N LYS A 179 -2.94 17.17 5.64
CA LYS A 179 -3.44 16.41 6.80
C LYS A 179 -4.31 15.22 6.39
N PHE A 180 -4.55 14.33 7.35
CA PHE A 180 -5.41 13.17 7.14
C PHE A 180 -6.84 13.57 6.79
N GLU A 181 -7.43 14.50 7.55
CA GLU A 181 -8.82 14.93 7.38
C GLU A 181 -9.02 15.59 6.00
N GLU A 182 -8.04 16.34 5.51
CA GLU A 182 -8.06 16.95 4.17
C GLU A 182 -8.05 15.90 3.05
N ILE A 183 -7.37 14.76 3.26
CA ILE A 183 -7.40 13.64 2.30
C ILE A 183 -8.76 12.94 2.37
N THR A 184 -9.26 12.67 3.58
CA THR A 184 -10.54 11.96 3.74
C THR A 184 -11.74 12.77 3.25
N SER A 185 -11.67 14.10 3.31
CA SER A 185 -12.75 14.99 2.87
C SER A 185 -12.96 14.96 1.36
N VAL A 186 -11.94 14.62 0.57
CA VAL A 186 -12.09 14.40 -0.88
C VAL A 186 -12.39 12.94 -1.23
N ILE A 187 -11.89 11.99 -0.43
CA ILE A 187 -12.14 10.56 -0.64
C ILE A 187 -13.61 10.24 -0.43
N ASN A 188 -14.22 10.71 0.66
CA ASN A 188 -15.59 10.31 1.02
C ASN A 188 -16.61 10.68 -0.09
N PRO A 189 -16.66 11.92 -0.63
CA PRO A 189 -17.56 12.25 -1.73
C PRO A 189 -17.27 11.47 -3.02
N ALA A 190 -16.01 11.15 -3.29
CA ALA A 190 -15.64 10.32 -4.44
C ALA A 190 -16.15 8.88 -4.27
N LEU A 191 -16.02 8.29 -3.08
CA LEU A 191 -16.58 6.98 -2.77
C LEU A 191 -18.12 6.99 -2.92
N ASP A 192 -18.81 7.98 -2.35
CA ASP A 192 -20.26 8.09 -2.47
C ASP A 192 -20.73 8.20 -3.93
N LYS A 193 -19.95 8.90 -4.77
CA LYS A 193 -20.25 9.11 -6.20
C LYS A 193 -20.03 7.84 -7.03
N TYR A 194 -18.90 7.16 -6.85
CA TYR A 194 -18.46 6.06 -7.72
C TYR A 194 -18.82 4.67 -7.18
N PHE A 195 -18.98 4.55 -5.86
CA PHE A 195 -19.15 3.32 -5.10
C PHE A 195 -20.19 3.52 -3.98
N PRO A 196 -21.44 3.88 -4.32
CA PRO A 196 -22.46 4.19 -3.32
C PRO A 196 -22.79 2.96 -2.45
N ALA A 197 -23.25 3.19 -1.23
CA ALA A 197 -23.47 2.14 -0.24
C ALA A 197 -24.48 1.05 -0.67
N ASP A 198 -25.41 1.38 -1.57
CA ASP A 198 -26.40 0.46 -2.14
C ASP A 198 -25.84 -0.45 -3.25
N SER A 199 -24.62 -0.20 -3.73
CA SER A 199 -23.94 -1.03 -4.73
C SER A 199 -23.47 -2.38 -4.19
N GLY A 200 -23.46 -2.57 -2.86
CA GLY A 200 -22.99 -3.80 -2.21
C GLY A 200 -21.46 -3.94 -2.16
N VAL A 201 -20.72 -2.88 -2.47
CA VAL A 201 -19.25 -2.86 -2.41
C VAL A 201 -18.74 -2.75 -0.98
N SER A 202 -17.77 -3.58 -0.63
CA SER A 202 -16.97 -3.49 0.58
C SER A 202 -15.72 -2.68 0.30
N ILE A 203 -15.48 -1.64 1.10
CA ILE A 203 -14.33 -0.75 0.94
C ILE A 203 -13.34 -1.02 2.08
N ILE A 204 -12.09 -1.29 1.73
CA ILE A 204 -10.96 -1.45 2.66
C ILE A 204 -9.84 -0.48 2.32
N ALA A 205 -8.85 -0.37 3.22
CA ALA A 205 -7.64 0.40 3.02
C ALA A 205 -6.43 -0.32 3.65
N GLU A 206 -5.22 0.09 3.27
CA GLU A 206 -3.94 -0.43 3.75
C GLU A 206 -3.09 0.63 4.51
N PRO A 207 -3.63 1.33 5.53
CA PRO A 207 -2.89 2.34 6.28
C PRO A 207 -1.72 1.72 7.08
N GLY A 208 -0.49 2.03 6.69
CA GLY A 208 0.71 1.68 7.47
C GLY A 208 1.11 2.77 8.45
N ARG A 209 1.78 3.81 7.92
CA ARG A 209 2.38 4.87 8.74
C ARG A 209 1.38 5.65 9.59
N TYR A 210 0.13 5.78 9.12
CA TYR A 210 -0.97 6.42 9.84
C TYR A 210 -1.09 5.89 11.28
N TYR A 211 -0.99 4.57 11.47
CA TYR A 211 -1.15 3.96 12.79
C TYR A 211 0.05 4.12 13.72
N VAL A 212 1.27 4.29 13.19
CA VAL A 212 2.50 4.03 13.97
C VAL A 212 3.51 5.16 13.96
N ALA A 213 3.42 6.14 13.07
CA ALA A 213 4.50 7.13 12.90
C ALA A 213 4.70 8.01 14.15
N SER A 214 3.63 8.57 14.72
CA SER A 214 3.69 9.42 15.92
C SER A 214 3.82 8.65 17.23
N ALA A 215 3.67 7.32 17.20
CA ALA A 215 3.67 6.48 18.40
C ALA A 215 5.08 6.21 18.98
N PHE A 216 6.15 6.58 18.27
CA PHE A 216 7.53 6.30 18.66
C PHE A 216 8.34 7.59 18.75
N THR A 217 9.16 7.70 19.80
CA THR A 217 10.17 8.76 19.94
C THR A 217 11.53 8.11 20.12
N LEU A 218 12.49 8.45 19.25
CA LEU A 218 13.85 7.92 19.32
C LEU A 218 14.73 8.87 20.14
N ALA A 219 15.24 8.40 21.27
CA ALA A 219 16.26 9.10 22.05
C ALA A 219 17.65 8.55 21.67
N VAL A 220 18.58 9.44 21.32
CA VAL A 220 19.96 9.10 20.98
C VAL A 220 20.93 9.78 21.93
N ASN A 221 22.09 9.16 22.18
CA ASN A 221 23.14 9.71 23.03
C ASN A 221 24.35 10.13 22.18
N ILE A 222 24.88 11.33 22.40
CA ILE A 222 26.13 11.78 21.79
C ILE A 222 27.28 11.01 22.45
N ILE A 223 27.88 10.07 21.73
CA ILE A 223 28.97 9.23 22.23
C ILE A 223 30.36 9.79 21.91
N ALA A 224 30.45 10.75 21.00
CA ALA A 224 31.69 11.44 20.63
C ALA A 224 31.38 12.86 20.14
N LYS A 225 32.37 13.75 20.23
CA LYS A 225 32.30 15.12 19.70
C LYS A 225 33.66 15.49 19.15
N LYS A 226 33.73 15.93 17.89
CA LYS A 226 34.96 16.44 17.28
C LYS A 226 34.77 17.89 16.85
N LEU A 227 35.72 18.74 17.23
CA LEU A 227 35.82 20.10 16.70
C LEU A 227 36.47 20.02 15.31
N VAL A 228 35.80 20.57 14.30
CA VAL A 228 36.36 20.72 12.96
C VAL A 228 36.55 22.21 12.70
N LEU A 229 37.81 22.62 12.61
CA LEU A 229 38.18 23.95 12.13
C LEU A 229 38.14 23.89 10.60
N LYS A 230 37.47 24.88 9.99
CA LYS A 230 37.40 25.00 8.53
C LYS A 230 38.81 25.29 8.02
N GLU A 231 39.40 24.38 7.24
CA GLU A 231 40.68 24.66 6.59
C GLU A 231 40.46 25.71 5.49
N GLN A 232 41.23 26.79 5.54
CA GLN A 232 41.28 27.79 4.47
C GLN A 232 41.93 27.14 3.23
N THR A 233 41.12 26.63 2.31
CA THR A 233 41.57 26.41 0.93
C THR A 233 41.67 27.79 0.27
N GLY A 234 42.85 28.40 0.39
CA GLY A 234 43.01 29.86 0.36
C GLY A 234 42.90 30.57 -0.98
N SER A 235 42.70 31.89 -0.88
CA SER A 235 43.65 32.92 -1.30
C SER A 235 43.20 34.22 -0.64
N ASP A 236 44.17 34.98 -0.13
CA ASP A 236 44.07 36.32 0.47
C ASP A 236 42.79 37.10 0.12
N ASP A 237 41.94 37.33 1.13
CA ASP A 237 41.35 38.63 1.48
C ASP A 237 40.25 38.45 2.55
N GLU A 238 40.56 39.01 3.73
CA GLU A 238 39.70 39.57 4.78
C GLU A 238 38.24 39.04 4.96
N GLU A 239 38.04 38.19 5.98
CA GLU A 239 37.13 38.41 7.12
C GLU A 239 37.23 37.19 8.09
N GLU A 240 37.77 37.41 9.29
CA GLU A 240 37.90 36.39 10.34
C GLU A 240 36.52 35.95 10.85
N SER A 241 35.90 34.98 10.18
CA SER A 241 34.89 34.12 10.81
C SER A 241 35.57 32.83 11.25
N ASN A 242 35.89 32.74 12.55
CA ASN A 242 36.18 31.47 13.21
C ASN A 242 34.90 30.63 13.28
N GLU A 243 34.37 30.20 12.12
CA GLU A 243 33.23 29.30 12.03
C GLU A 243 33.66 27.92 12.53
N GLN A 244 33.46 27.71 13.84
CA GLN A 244 33.60 26.41 14.46
C GLN A 244 32.41 25.56 14.06
N THR A 245 32.69 24.43 13.42
CA THR A 245 31.67 23.41 13.19
C THR A 245 31.94 22.22 14.09
N PHE A 246 30.85 21.65 14.61
CA PHE A 246 30.92 20.45 15.43
C PHE A 246 30.43 19.28 14.60
N MET A 247 31.24 18.24 14.57
CA MET A 247 30.83 16.92 14.10
C MET A 247 30.42 16.12 15.35
N TYR A 248 29.15 15.74 15.41
CA TYR A 248 28.54 14.93 16.47
C TYR A 248 28.21 13.54 15.93
#